data_AF-A0A8T3STK9-F1
#
_entry.id   AF-A0A8T3STK9-F1
#
_cell.length_a   1.000
_cell.length_b   1.000
_cell.length_c   1.000
_cell.angle_alpha   90.00
_cell.angle_beta   90.00
_cell.angle_gamma   90.00
#
_symmetry.space_group_name_H-M   'P 1'
#
loop_
_entity.id
_entity.type
_entity.pdbx_description
1 polymer ?
#
loop_
_entity_poly.entity_id
_entity_poly.type
_entity_poly.pdbx_seq_one_letter_code
_entity_poly.pdbx_strand_id
1 'polypeptide(L)'
;MPIHRALIAAAVILALAANVVGLATIVIDHRRAFDWDIYLEAARRFPLGTLYDWHAPYFYRYAPQLAPVLALLPWVGLLAWRAAHFVALALLPSRRLALLMLISYPFWFDVNTGNLMVFVLVAAAWAYRGNRVATAAYLALCVLIPRPIMVPLLAWILWQRRAWRVPFIVMALLGVLTAIPTGYLPAWIGSLFQSGANEIGNDFNLSPSRFIGAAWLAIGVPLAAWLTIRGRLGWASMAISPYLLPYYVEMLGLELVGPVGYPLSSATSRSASSIE
;
A
#
# COMPACT_ATOMS: atom_id res chain seq x y z
N MET A 1 -1.37 -37.90 -2.24
CA MET A 1 -1.41 -36.81 -1.23
C MET A 1 -0.05 -36.28 -0.69
N PRO A 2 1.14 -36.89 -0.88
CA PRO A 2 2.38 -36.37 -0.26
C PRO A 2 2.96 -35.11 -0.94
N ILE A 3 2.76 -34.94 -2.25
CA ILE A 3 3.35 -33.82 -3.03
C ILE A 3 2.81 -32.46 -2.59
N HIS A 4 1.51 -32.34 -2.34
CA HIS A 4 0.91 -31.07 -1.90
C HIS A 4 1.46 -30.61 -0.54
N ARG A 5 1.67 -31.54 0.41
CA ARG A 5 2.22 -31.21 1.72
C ARG A 5 3.70 -30.80 1.63
N ALA A 6 4.48 -31.46 0.77
CA ALA A 6 5.86 -31.10 0.49
C ALA A 6 5.97 -29.69 -0.14
N LEU A 7 5.09 -29.35 -1.08
CA LEU A 7 5.07 -28.01 -1.69
C LEU A 7 4.70 -26.91 -0.69
N ILE A 8 3.71 -27.15 0.18
CA ILE A 8 3.38 -26.21 1.27
C ILE A 8 4.58 -26.04 2.20
N ALA A 9 5.19 -27.15 2.63
CA ALA A 9 6.34 -27.10 3.54
C ALA A 9 7.51 -26.34 2.92
N ALA A 10 7.82 -26.59 1.65
CA ALA A 10 8.86 -25.86 0.93
C ALA A 10 8.55 -24.36 0.82
N ALA A 11 7.31 -23.97 0.51
CA ALA A 11 6.90 -22.57 0.46
C ALA A 11 7.03 -21.88 1.83
N VAL A 12 6.65 -22.57 2.91
CA VAL A 12 6.80 -22.06 4.29
C VAL A 12 8.28 -21.92 4.64
N ILE A 13 9.12 -22.92 4.33
CA ILE A 13 10.56 -22.87 4.60
C ILE A 13 11.22 -21.72 3.83
N LEU A 14 10.88 -21.54 2.55
CA LEU A 14 11.41 -20.44 1.74
C LEU A 14 10.96 -19.08 2.27
N ALA A 15 9.70 -18.95 2.68
CA ALA A 15 9.21 -17.73 3.31
C ALA A 15 9.95 -17.45 4.63
N LEU A 16 10.11 -18.45 5.50
CA LEU A 16 10.88 -18.33 6.74
C LEU A 16 12.35 -17.97 6.49
N ALA A 17 13.00 -18.59 5.50
CA ALA A 17 14.37 -18.29 5.13
C ALA A 17 14.52 -16.85 4.62
N ALA A 18 13.59 -16.39 3.76
CA ALA A 18 13.54 -15.00 3.30
C ALA A 18 13.35 -14.02 4.47
N ASN A 19 12.52 -14.38 5.46
CA ASN A 19 12.33 -13.57 6.66
C ASN A 19 13.56 -13.55 7.57
N VAL A 20 14.29 -14.67 7.69
CA VAL A 20 15.55 -14.73 8.44
C VAL A 20 16.60 -13.84 7.77
N VAL A 21 16.70 -13.85 6.44
CA VAL A 21 17.58 -12.94 5.69
C VAL A 21 17.12 -11.47 5.86
N GLY A 22 15.82 -11.20 5.83
CA GLY A 22 15.25 -9.88 6.11
C GLY A 22 15.57 -9.38 7.52
N LEU A 23 15.43 -10.23 8.53
CA LEU A 23 15.78 -9.93 9.91
C LEU A 23 17.30 -9.73 10.07
N ALA A 24 18.11 -10.59 9.45
CA ALA A 24 19.55 -10.49 9.47
C ALA A 24 20.04 -9.18 8.83
N THR A 25 19.46 -8.76 7.69
CA THR A 25 19.80 -7.47 7.06
C THR A 25 19.38 -6.28 7.91
N ILE A 26 18.22 -6.34 8.59
CA ILE A 26 17.76 -5.31 9.53
C ILE A 26 18.71 -5.17 10.73
N VAL A 27 19.25 -6.28 11.24
CA VAL A 27 20.09 -6.32 12.45
C VAL A 27 21.58 -6.09 12.15
N ILE A 28 22.09 -6.65 11.06
CA ILE A 28 23.53 -6.70 10.74
C ILE A 28 23.95 -5.51 9.86
N ASP A 29 23.14 -5.14 8.88
CA ASP A 29 23.64 -4.26 7.82
C ASP A 29 23.63 -2.79 8.23
N HIS A 30 22.85 -2.38 9.24
CA HIS A 30 22.58 -0.97 9.62
C HIS A 30 22.31 -0.01 8.43
N ARG A 31 22.17 -0.54 7.21
CA ARG A 31 22.03 0.22 5.98
C ARG A 31 20.78 1.05 6.14
N ARG A 32 20.93 2.34 5.86
CA ARG A 32 19.83 3.29 5.95
C ARG A 32 18.67 2.77 5.11
N ALA A 33 17.51 2.68 5.75
CA ALA A 33 16.28 2.25 5.12
C ALA A 33 15.98 3.20 3.95
N PHE A 34 15.84 2.66 2.74
CA PHE A 34 15.83 3.47 1.52
C PHE A 34 14.72 4.53 1.49
N ASP A 35 13.48 4.14 1.81
CA ASP A 35 12.36 5.07 1.85
C ASP A 35 12.44 6.02 3.05
N TRP A 36 13.00 5.55 4.17
CA TRP A 36 13.30 6.42 5.32
C TRP A 36 14.22 7.59 4.93
N ASP A 37 15.28 7.32 4.16
CA ASP A 37 16.18 8.37 3.67
C ASP A 37 15.46 9.33 2.72
N ILE A 38 14.53 8.86 1.88
CA ILE A 38 13.68 9.73 1.06
C ILE A 38 12.90 10.70 1.95
N TYR A 39 12.40 10.24 3.10
CA TYR A 39 11.60 11.08 4.00
C TYR A 39 12.46 12.13 4.71
N LEU A 40 13.65 11.74 5.17
CA LEU A 40 14.62 12.66 5.76
C LEU A 40 15.08 13.72 4.76
N GLU A 41 15.37 13.29 3.55
CA GLU A 41 15.84 14.17 2.50
C GLU A 41 14.72 15.12 2.03
N ALA A 42 13.48 14.65 1.95
CA ALA A 42 12.33 15.51 1.66
C ALA A 42 12.17 16.61 2.72
N ALA A 43 12.27 16.26 4.01
CA ALA A 43 12.25 17.23 5.09
C ALA A 43 13.37 18.27 4.97
N ARG A 44 14.58 17.84 4.59
CA ARG A 44 15.74 18.73 4.38
C ARG A 44 15.56 19.64 3.16
N ARG A 45 15.02 19.12 2.05
CA ARG A 45 14.83 19.87 0.79
C ARG A 45 13.65 20.82 0.81
N PHE A 46 12.62 20.54 1.63
CA PHE A 46 11.43 21.37 1.73
C PHE A 46 11.73 22.86 1.95
N PRO A 47 12.55 23.28 2.95
CA PRO A 47 12.88 24.70 3.15
C PRO A 47 13.87 25.26 2.12
N LEU A 48 14.52 24.41 1.31
CA LEU A 48 15.55 24.81 0.34
C LEU A 48 14.98 25.12 -1.06
N GLY A 49 13.67 24.99 -1.26
CA GLY A 49 13.07 25.21 -2.59
C GLY A 49 13.24 24.04 -3.57
N THR A 50 13.73 22.89 -3.13
CA THR A 50 14.22 21.78 -3.98
C THR A 50 13.50 20.44 -3.75
N LEU A 51 12.30 20.47 -3.14
CA LEU A 51 11.60 19.27 -2.68
C LEU A 51 11.41 18.18 -3.76
N TYR A 52 11.09 18.59 -4.99
CA TYR A 52 10.82 17.68 -6.12
C TYR A 52 11.96 17.61 -7.13
N ASP A 53 13.16 18.08 -6.76
CA ASP A 53 14.33 17.92 -7.62
C ASP A 53 14.63 16.42 -7.75
N TRP A 54 14.44 15.90 -8.98
CA TRP A 54 14.45 14.47 -9.27
C TRP A 54 15.89 13.94 -9.35
N HIS A 55 16.55 13.83 -8.20
CA HIS A 55 17.92 13.35 -8.08
C HIS A 55 17.96 11.91 -7.56
N ALA A 56 18.50 11.01 -8.38
CA ALA A 56 18.77 9.65 -7.95
C ALA A 56 19.70 9.65 -6.72
N PRO A 57 19.44 8.82 -5.69
CA PRO A 57 18.39 7.81 -5.63
C PRO A 57 17.08 8.26 -4.94
N TYR A 58 16.96 9.52 -4.52
CA TYR A 58 15.90 9.97 -3.62
C TYR A 58 14.80 10.76 -4.33
N PHE A 59 13.77 10.04 -4.80
CA PHE A 59 12.65 10.63 -5.52
C PHE A 59 11.44 10.83 -4.59
N TYR A 60 11.18 12.08 -4.20
CA TYR A 60 10.00 12.43 -3.41
C TYR A 60 8.80 12.66 -4.33
N ARG A 61 7.65 12.06 -3.98
CA ARG A 61 6.42 12.08 -4.81
C ARG A 61 5.13 12.30 -4.03
N TYR A 62 5.23 12.40 -2.71
CA TYR A 62 4.07 12.62 -1.85
C TYR A 62 3.66 14.09 -1.89
N ALA A 63 2.51 14.41 -1.28
CA ALA A 63 2.04 15.78 -1.19
C ALA A 63 3.07 16.67 -0.46
N PRO A 64 3.27 17.93 -0.87
CA PRO A 64 4.34 18.77 -0.31
C PRO A 64 4.16 19.05 1.18
N GLN A 65 2.92 19.20 1.64
CA GLN A 65 2.57 19.39 3.05
C GLN A 65 2.93 18.21 3.95
N LEU A 66 3.23 17.03 3.40
CA LEU A 66 3.68 15.89 4.18
C LEU A 66 5.17 16.03 4.57
N ALA A 67 5.99 16.75 3.81
CA ALA A 67 7.42 16.86 4.08
C ALA A 67 7.75 17.48 5.46
N PRO A 68 7.07 18.55 5.93
CA PRO A 68 7.24 19.04 7.30
C PRO A 68 6.84 18.03 8.38
N VAL A 69 5.83 17.19 8.12
CA VAL A 69 5.44 16.11 9.05
C VAL A 69 6.54 15.05 9.12
N LEU A 70 7.14 14.71 7.96
CA LEU A 70 8.26 13.77 7.89
C LEU A 70 9.52 14.31 8.56
N ALA A 71 9.66 15.62 8.74
CA ALA A 71 10.73 16.23 9.53
C ALA A 71 10.71 15.82 11.01
N LEU A 72 9.60 15.23 11.48
CA LEU A 72 9.48 14.68 12.83
C LEU A 72 10.10 13.28 12.95
N LEU A 73 10.33 12.57 11.84
CA LEU A 73 10.86 11.20 11.84
C LEU A 73 12.23 11.03 12.53
N PRO A 74 13.22 11.94 12.38
CA PRO A 74 14.47 11.85 13.12
C PRO A 74 14.29 11.68 14.64
N TRP A 75 13.28 12.33 15.22
CA TRP A 75 12.98 12.28 16.65
C TRP A 75 12.40 10.94 17.08
N VAL A 76 11.71 10.25 16.17
CA VAL A 76 11.21 8.89 16.38
C VAL A 76 12.37 7.90 16.30
N GLY A 77 13.26 8.08 15.33
CA GLY A 77 14.38 7.18 15.06
C GLY A 77 13.93 5.91 14.32
N LEU A 78 14.85 5.34 13.53
CA LEU A 78 14.55 4.21 12.64
C LEU A 78 14.09 2.96 13.40
N LEU A 79 14.60 2.72 14.61
CA LEU A 79 14.21 1.55 15.41
C LEU A 79 12.75 1.64 15.86
N ALA A 80 12.32 2.79 16.37
CA ALA A 80 10.92 2.98 16.77
C ALA A 80 9.99 2.99 15.55
N TRP A 81 10.45 3.50 14.41
CA TRP A 81 9.72 3.40 13.14
C TRP A 81 9.49 1.95 12.71
N ARG A 82 10.53 1.12 12.76
CA ARG A 82 10.42 -0.33 12.48
C ARG A 82 9.50 -1.01 13.50
N ALA A 83 9.62 -0.69 14.79
CA ALA A 83 8.71 -1.21 15.82
C ALA A 83 7.25 -0.83 15.53
N ALA A 84 6.99 0.38 15.03
CA ALA A 84 5.66 0.82 14.65
C ALA A 84 5.03 -0.04 13.53
N HIS A 85 5.82 -0.62 12.62
CA HIS A 85 5.31 -1.55 11.61
C HIS A 85 4.76 -2.83 12.25
N PHE A 86 5.48 -3.40 13.23
CA PHE A 86 5.01 -4.57 13.97
C PHE A 86 3.77 -4.27 14.82
N VAL A 87 3.72 -3.07 15.41
CA VAL A 87 2.51 -2.60 16.12
C VAL A 87 1.34 -2.48 15.14
N ALA A 88 1.55 -1.87 13.97
CA ALA A 88 0.52 -1.76 12.94
C ALA A 88 0.00 -3.14 12.52
N LEU A 89 0.90 -4.11 12.35
CA LEU A 89 0.53 -5.49 12.05
C LEU A 89 -0.37 -6.11 13.14
N ALA A 90 -0.06 -5.87 14.41
CA ALA A 90 -0.87 -6.35 15.54
C ALA A 90 -2.28 -5.72 15.59
N LEU A 91 -2.45 -4.55 14.95
CA LEU A 91 -3.74 -3.85 14.83
C LEU A 91 -4.59 -4.35 13.66
N LEU A 92 -4.12 -5.26 12.81
CA LEU A 92 -4.94 -5.80 11.72
C LEU A 92 -6.21 -6.48 12.25
N PRO A 93 -7.34 -6.36 11.52
CA PRO A 93 -8.64 -6.86 11.97
C PRO A 93 -8.74 -8.40 12.07
N SER A 94 -7.75 -9.14 11.57
CA SER A 94 -7.71 -10.61 11.55
C SER A 94 -6.33 -11.10 11.97
N ARG A 95 -6.28 -11.96 12.98
CA ARG A 95 -5.03 -12.61 13.44
C ARG A 95 -4.41 -13.47 12.34
N ARG A 96 -5.24 -14.12 11.50
CA ARG A 96 -4.76 -14.90 10.35
C ARG A 96 -4.05 -14.02 9.34
N LEU A 97 -4.62 -12.85 9.02
CA LEU A 97 -3.98 -11.89 8.13
C LEU A 97 -2.67 -11.37 8.74
N ALA A 98 -2.67 -11.02 10.03
CA ALA A 98 -1.47 -10.56 10.72
C ALA A 98 -0.33 -11.59 10.66
N LEU A 99 -0.63 -12.86 10.94
CA LEU A 99 0.35 -13.95 10.84
C LEU A 99 0.84 -14.15 9.40
N LEU A 100 -0.05 -14.13 8.42
CA LEU A 100 0.31 -14.27 7.00
C LEU A 100 1.23 -13.14 6.54
N MET A 101 0.94 -11.90 6.93
CA MET A 101 1.81 -10.75 6.64
C MET A 101 3.15 -10.88 7.36
N LEU A 102 3.16 -11.27 8.65
CA LEU A 102 4.40 -11.46 9.41
C LEU A 102 5.36 -12.46 8.76
N ILE A 103 4.83 -13.54 8.18
CA ILE A 103 5.66 -14.56 7.52
C ILE A 103 5.91 -14.26 6.04
N SER A 104 5.33 -13.20 5.49
CA SER A 104 5.47 -12.86 4.08
C SER A 104 6.64 -11.91 3.85
N TYR A 105 7.40 -12.15 2.78
CA TYR A 105 8.48 -11.26 2.36
C TYR A 105 8.06 -9.78 2.15
N PRO A 106 6.88 -9.45 1.55
CA PRO A 106 6.42 -8.07 1.40
C PRO A 106 6.50 -7.22 2.67
N PHE A 107 6.02 -7.75 3.80
CA PHE A 107 6.07 -7.06 5.09
C PHE A 107 7.50 -6.77 5.55
N TRP A 108 8.39 -7.76 5.45
CA TRP A 108 9.79 -7.57 5.81
C TRP A 108 10.49 -6.57 4.89
N PHE A 109 10.12 -6.54 3.62
CA PHE A 109 10.61 -5.56 2.68
C PHE A 109 10.14 -4.14 3.06
N ASP A 110 8.87 -3.95 3.42
CA ASP A 110 8.30 -2.69 3.93
C ASP A 110 9.06 -2.19 5.18
N VAL A 111 9.29 -3.09 6.17
CA VAL A 111 10.07 -2.79 7.38
C VAL A 111 11.52 -2.43 7.08
N ASN A 112 12.14 -3.16 6.15
CA ASN A 112 13.55 -2.95 5.80
C ASN A 112 13.76 -1.60 5.11
N THR A 113 12.92 -1.28 4.11
CA THR A 113 12.99 0.00 3.40
C THR A 113 12.43 1.16 4.23
N GLY A 114 11.68 0.86 5.30
CA GLY A 114 11.07 1.85 6.17
C GLY A 114 9.90 2.57 5.50
N ASN A 115 9.16 1.86 4.63
CA ASN A 115 8.06 2.39 3.85
C ASN A 115 6.79 2.56 4.71
N LEU A 116 5.64 2.74 4.06
CA LEU A 116 4.38 3.09 4.68
C LEU A 116 3.27 2.09 4.37
N MET A 117 3.58 0.99 3.70
CA MET A 117 2.57 0.14 3.09
C MET A 117 1.76 -0.63 4.14
N VAL A 118 2.38 -1.12 5.21
CA VAL A 118 1.64 -1.80 6.29
C VAL A 118 0.65 -0.86 6.97
N PHE A 119 0.99 0.42 7.16
CA PHE A 119 0.07 1.39 7.75
C PHE A 119 -1.11 1.67 6.82
N VAL A 120 -0.85 1.79 5.51
CA VAL A 120 -1.89 1.91 4.49
C VAL A 120 -2.78 0.67 4.49
N LEU A 121 -2.23 -0.55 4.55
CA LEU A 121 -2.98 -1.80 4.62
C LEU A 121 -3.87 -1.86 5.87
N VAL A 122 -3.36 -1.47 7.04
CA VAL A 122 -4.14 -1.47 8.29
C VAL A 122 -5.32 -0.51 8.20
N ALA A 123 -5.09 0.72 7.72
CA ALA A 123 -6.14 1.69 7.50
C ALA A 123 -7.16 1.16 6.47
N ALA A 124 -6.68 0.59 5.37
CA ALA A 124 -7.48 -0.02 4.31
C ALA A 124 -8.36 -1.16 4.82
N ALA A 125 -7.80 -2.08 5.61
CA ALA A 125 -8.50 -3.25 6.14
C ALA A 125 -9.64 -2.84 7.08
N TRP A 126 -9.38 -1.91 8.00
CA TRP A 126 -10.42 -1.40 8.90
C TRP A 126 -11.44 -0.50 8.18
N ALA A 127 -10.99 0.30 7.21
CA ALA A 127 -11.89 1.06 6.35
C ALA A 127 -12.81 0.10 5.59
N TYR A 128 -12.30 -0.98 5.02
CA TYR A 128 -13.11 -1.98 4.32
C TYR A 128 -14.16 -2.63 5.25
N ARG A 129 -13.82 -2.84 6.53
CA ARG A 129 -14.77 -3.30 7.56
C ARG A 129 -15.79 -2.26 8.05
N GLY A 130 -15.70 -1.00 7.64
CA GLY A 130 -16.69 0.02 8.03
C GLY A 130 -16.27 0.94 9.16
N ASN A 131 -15.04 0.82 9.67
CA ASN A 131 -14.56 1.72 10.71
C ASN A 131 -14.42 3.14 10.15
N ARG A 132 -15.12 4.11 10.76
CA ARG A 132 -15.16 5.51 10.29
C ARG A 132 -13.82 6.21 10.42
N VAL A 133 -13.11 6.00 11.52
CA VAL A 133 -11.80 6.61 11.78
C VAL A 133 -10.77 6.08 10.78
N ALA A 134 -10.73 4.76 10.59
CA ALA A 134 -9.84 4.16 9.59
C ALA A 134 -10.21 4.55 8.16
N THR A 135 -11.50 4.76 7.86
CA THR A 135 -11.93 5.30 6.56
C THR A 135 -11.37 6.72 6.36
N ALA A 136 -11.53 7.62 7.34
CA ALA A 136 -10.96 8.96 7.26
C ALA A 136 -9.42 8.92 7.09
N ALA A 137 -8.74 8.09 7.87
CA ALA A 137 -7.28 7.93 7.79
C ALA A 137 -6.85 7.41 6.41
N TYR A 138 -7.51 6.38 5.87
CA TYR A 138 -7.22 5.84 4.55
C TYR A 138 -7.45 6.88 3.44
N LEU A 139 -8.55 7.64 3.51
CA LEU A 139 -8.83 8.72 2.56
C LEU A 139 -7.78 9.83 2.63
N ALA A 140 -7.35 10.21 3.84
CA ALA A 140 -6.27 11.17 4.02
C ALA A 140 -4.94 10.66 3.43
N LEU A 141 -4.61 9.38 3.64
CA LEU A 141 -3.44 8.75 3.02
C LEU A 141 -3.53 8.75 1.49
N CYS A 142 -4.72 8.52 0.89
CA CYS A 142 -4.90 8.60 -0.56
C CYS A 142 -4.58 10.00 -1.12
N VAL A 143 -4.82 11.06 -0.34
CA VAL A 143 -4.53 12.44 -0.73
C VAL A 143 -3.06 12.78 -0.50
N LEU A 144 -2.50 12.40 0.65
CA LEU A 144 -1.15 12.77 1.05
C LEU A 144 -0.07 11.91 0.37
N ILE A 145 -0.38 10.64 0.12
CA ILE A 145 0.55 9.62 -0.37
C ILE A 145 -0.12 8.87 -1.53
N PRO A 146 -0.50 9.59 -2.61
CA PRO A 146 -1.27 8.98 -3.68
C PRO A 146 -0.49 7.86 -4.34
N ARG A 147 -1.09 6.66 -4.36
CA ARG A 147 -0.54 5.49 -5.05
C ARG A 147 -1.65 4.82 -5.87
N PRO A 148 -1.36 4.33 -7.10
CA PRO A 148 -2.35 3.68 -7.95
C PRO A 148 -3.05 2.51 -7.24
N ILE A 149 -2.29 1.74 -6.47
CA ILE A 149 -2.77 0.60 -5.68
C ILE A 149 -3.88 0.93 -4.68
N MET A 150 -4.01 2.19 -4.25
CA MET A 150 -5.01 2.61 -3.27
C MET A 150 -6.37 2.96 -3.92
N VAL A 151 -6.37 3.20 -5.24
CA VAL A 151 -7.53 3.69 -5.99
C VAL A 151 -8.73 2.73 -5.95
N PRO A 152 -8.58 1.40 -6.06
CA PRO A 152 -9.73 0.49 -6.09
C PRO A 152 -10.54 0.50 -4.80
N LEU A 153 -9.89 0.42 -3.64
CA LEU A 153 -10.60 0.51 -2.36
C LEU A 153 -11.18 1.92 -2.13
N LEU A 154 -10.47 2.98 -2.54
CA LEU A 154 -10.99 4.35 -2.51
C LEU A 154 -12.30 4.44 -3.32
N ALA A 155 -12.28 4.01 -4.58
CA ALA A 155 -13.42 4.03 -5.47
C ALA A 155 -14.58 3.19 -4.91
N TRP A 156 -14.29 2.01 -4.37
CA TRP A 156 -15.28 1.16 -3.72
C TRP A 156 -15.92 1.83 -2.51
N ILE A 157 -15.12 2.46 -1.63
CA ILE A 157 -15.64 3.21 -0.46
C ILE A 157 -16.57 4.33 -0.92
N LEU A 158 -16.14 5.16 -1.88
CA LEU A 158 -16.94 6.29 -2.36
C LEU A 158 -18.22 5.85 -3.09
N TRP A 159 -18.16 4.70 -3.76
CA TRP A 159 -19.33 4.09 -4.40
C TRP A 159 -20.32 3.56 -3.36
N GLN A 160 -19.86 2.67 -2.47
CA GLN A 160 -20.72 1.96 -1.52
C GLN A 160 -21.14 2.81 -0.32
N ARG A 161 -20.36 3.84 0.05
CA ARG A 161 -20.60 4.67 1.23
C ARG A 161 -20.71 6.14 0.86
N ARG A 162 -21.90 6.52 0.41
CA ARG A 162 -22.21 7.90 -0.03
C ARG A 162 -21.84 8.98 0.98
N ALA A 163 -21.93 8.68 2.28
CA ALA A 163 -21.56 9.59 3.37
C ALA A 163 -20.10 10.07 3.31
N TRP A 164 -19.19 9.34 2.65
CA TRP A 164 -17.78 9.70 2.52
C TRP A 164 -17.44 10.50 1.27
N ARG A 165 -18.38 10.69 0.33
CA ARG A 165 -18.14 11.44 -0.91
C ARG A 165 -17.79 12.91 -0.64
N VAL A 166 -18.64 13.60 0.11
CA VAL A 166 -18.43 15.01 0.45
C VAL A 166 -17.18 15.19 1.32
N PRO A 167 -16.98 14.42 2.42
CA PRO A 167 -15.72 14.48 3.18
C PRO A 167 -14.48 14.27 2.31
N PHE A 168 -14.49 13.31 1.39
CA PHE A 168 -13.35 13.09 0.50
C PHE A 168 -13.10 14.25 -0.44
N ILE A 169 -14.15 14.81 -1.07
CA ILE A 169 -14.01 16.01 -1.92
C ILE A 169 -13.40 17.16 -1.13
N VAL A 170 -13.88 17.40 0.10
CA VAL A 170 -13.34 18.44 0.98
C VAL A 170 -11.86 18.15 1.31
N MET A 171 -11.50 16.92 1.67
CA MET A 171 -10.10 16.54 1.93
C MET A 171 -9.21 16.72 0.71
N ALA A 172 -9.66 16.33 -0.48
CA ALA A 172 -8.89 16.48 -1.71
C ALA A 172 -8.69 17.95 -2.08
N LEU A 173 -9.74 18.77 -1.96
CA LEU A 173 -9.66 20.21 -2.16
C LEU A 173 -8.71 20.85 -1.14
N LEU A 174 -8.83 20.53 0.15
CA LEU A 174 -7.91 21.01 1.18
C LEU A 174 -6.48 20.54 0.91
N GLY A 175 -6.27 19.32 0.44
CA GLY A 175 -4.96 18.80 0.06
C GLY A 175 -4.30 19.63 -1.06
N VAL A 176 -5.08 20.05 -2.06
CA VAL A 176 -4.60 20.93 -3.13
C VAL A 176 -4.40 22.36 -2.62
N LEU A 177 -5.38 22.93 -1.91
CA LEU A 177 -5.32 24.30 -1.40
C LEU A 177 -4.17 24.51 -0.41
N THR A 178 -3.86 23.51 0.42
CA THR A 178 -2.71 23.55 1.34
C THR A 178 -1.38 23.32 0.64
N ALA A 179 -1.36 22.74 -0.57
CA ALA A 179 -0.15 22.65 -1.39
C ALA A 179 0.20 23.98 -2.09
N ILE A 180 -0.77 24.84 -2.39
CA ILE A 180 -0.53 26.17 -2.99
C ILE A 180 0.49 27.02 -2.21
N PRO A 181 0.33 27.29 -0.89
CA PRO A 181 1.25 28.12 -0.15
C PRO A 181 2.66 27.52 0.00
N THR A 182 2.83 26.23 -0.29
CA THR A 182 4.17 25.61 -0.29
C THR A 182 5.02 26.00 -1.49
N GLY A 183 4.42 26.58 -2.55
CA GLY A 183 5.10 26.90 -3.80
C GLY A 183 5.40 25.70 -4.71
N TYR A 184 5.15 24.47 -4.25
CA TYR A 184 5.52 23.25 -4.98
C TYR A 184 4.39 22.60 -5.80
N LEU A 185 3.18 23.18 -5.86
CA LEU A 185 2.03 22.54 -6.52
C LEU A 185 2.32 22.09 -7.98
N PRO A 186 2.90 22.93 -8.86
CA PRO A 186 3.20 22.50 -10.23
C PRO A 186 4.22 21.34 -10.27
N ALA A 187 5.27 21.42 -9.46
CA ALA A 187 6.32 20.41 -9.38
C ALA A 187 5.78 19.07 -8.83
N TRP A 188 4.88 19.13 -7.85
CA TRP A 188 4.21 17.96 -7.31
C TRP A 188 3.36 17.26 -8.38
N ILE A 189 2.54 18.01 -9.13
CA ILE A 189 1.74 17.45 -10.23
C ILE A 189 2.67 16.80 -11.28
N GLY A 190 3.76 17.46 -11.67
CA GLY A 190 4.76 16.90 -12.57
C GLY A 190 5.37 15.59 -12.05
N SER A 191 5.75 15.57 -10.76
CA SER A 191 6.29 14.39 -10.07
C SER A 191 5.31 13.21 -10.07
N LEU A 192 4.00 13.44 -9.96
CA LEU A 192 3.00 12.37 -10.01
C LEU A 192 2.99 11.67 -11.37
N PHE A 193 3.08 12.43 -12.46
CA PHE A 193 3.18 11.87 -13.82
C PHE A 193 4.53 11.18 -14.05
N GLN A 194 5.63 11.81 -13.62
CA GLN A 194 6.98 11.29 -13.80
C GLN A 194 7.21 9.98 -13.03
N SER A 195 6.66 9.88 -11.81
CA SER A 195 6.73 8.66 -10.99
C SER A 195 6.17 7.44 -11.71
N GLY A 196 5.07 7.61 -12.45
CA GLY A 196 4.46 6.50 -13.19
C GLY A 196 5.36 5.97 -14.30
N ALA A 197 6.03 6.86 -15.05
CA ALA A 197 6.91 6.48 -16.15
C ALA A 197 8.20 5.83 -15.64
N ASN A 198 8.83 6.40 -14.61
CA ASN A 198 10.12 5.93 -14.11
C ASN A 198 10.02 4.58 -13.40
N GLU A 199 8.92 4.33 -12.68
CA GLU A 199 8.76 3.08 -11.92
C GLU A 199 8.43 1.87 -12.78
N ILE A 200 7.98 2.07 -14.03
CA ILE A 200 7.78 0.96 -14.98
C ILE A 200 9.10 0.25 -15.27
N GLY A 201 10.20 1.02 -15.40
CA GLY A 201 11.54 0.51 -15.68
C GLY A 201 12.32 0.06 -14.43
N ASN A 202 11.73 0.11 -13.24
CA ASN A 202 12.41 -0.27 -12.00
C ASN A 202 12.71 -1.78 -11.97
N ASP A 203 13.92 -2.16 -11.57
CA ASP A 203 14.34 -3.56 -11.45
C ASP A 203 13.52 -4.36 -10.44
N PHE A 204 12.91 -3.69 -9.46
CA PHE A 204 12.01 -4.29 -8.48
C PHE A 204 10.53 -4.29 -8.92
N ASN A 205 10.22 -3.84 -10.14
CA ASN A 205 8.87 -3.88 -10.68
C ASN A 205 8.46 -5.33 -11.00
N LEU A 206 7.43 -5.82 -10.30
CA LEU A 206 6.81 -7.13 -10.48
C LEU A 206 5.57 -7.09 -11.39
N SER A 207 5.17 -5.91 -11.89
CA SER A 207 3.99 -5.73 -12.72
C SER A 207 4.24 -6.22 -14.15
N PRO A 208 3.20 -6.71 -14.87
CA PRO A 208 3.31 -7.00 -16.30
C PRO A 208 3.79 -5.82 -17.14
N SER A 209 3.59 -4.58 -16.65
CA SER A 209 4.13 -3.37 -17.29
C SER A 209 5.64 -3.38 -17.49
N ARG A 210 6.41 -4.20 -16.73
CA ARG A 210 7.84 -4.40 -16.98
C ARG A 210 8.11 -4.93 -18.38
N PHE A 211 7.19 -5.72 -18.94
CA PHE A 211 7.35 -6.36 -20.24
C PHE A 211 6.65 -5.61 -21.37
N ILE A 212 5.47 -5.04 -21.10
CA ILE A 212 4.64 -4.37 -22.12
C ILE A 212 4.51 -2.85 -21.91
N GLY A 213 5.26 -2.30 -20.97
CA GLY A 213 5.26 -0.87 -20.65
C GLY A 213 3.89 -0.34 -20.24
N ALA A 214 3.61 0.90 -20.64
CA ALA A 214 2.35 1.58 -20.36
C ALA A 214 1.12 0.91 -21.02
N ALA A 215 1.31 0.00 -21.99
CA ALA A 215 0.21 -0.74 -22.60
C ALA A 215 -0.54 -1.61 -21.57
N TRP A 216 0.10 -1.96 -20.45
CA TRP A 216 -0.57 -2.62 -19.33
C TRP A 216 -1.79 -1.84 -18.83
N LEU A 217 -1.77 -0.50 -18.88
CA LEU A 217 -2.91 0.31 -18.40
C LEU A 217 -4.20 0.02 -19.18
N ALA A 218 -4.12 -0.33 -20.46
CA ALA A 218 -5.29 -0.70 -21.27
C ALA A 218 -5.94 -2.01 -20.81
N ILE A 219 -5.20 -2.88 -20.11
CA ILE A 219 -5.68 -4.17 -19.59
C ILE A 219 -5.98 -4.07 -18.09
N GLY A 220 -5.03 -3.52 -17.33
CA GLY A 220 -5.06 -3.40 -15.88
C GLY A 220 -6.20 -2.50 -15.39
N VAL A 221 -6.48 -1.39 -16.07
CA VAL A 221 -7.57 -0.48 -15.67
C VAL A 221 -8.96 -1.15 -15.80
N PRO A 222 -9.35 -1.73 -16.96
CA PRO A 222 -10.61 -2.46 -17.07
C PRO A 222 -10.71 -3.65 -16.11
N LEU A 223 -9.62 -4.41 -15.95
CA LEU A 223 -9.58 -5.56 -15.04
C LEU A 223 -9.77 -5.11 -13.59
N ALA A 224 -9.08 -4.06 -13.17
CA ALA A 224 -9.23 -3.49 -11.83
C ALA A 224 -10.64 -2.96 -11.58
N ALA A 225 -11.25 -2.30 -12.56
CA ALA A 225 -12.64 -1.85 -12.46
C ALA A 225 -13.60 -3.03 -12.27
N TRP A 226 -13.46 -4.08 -13.08
CA TRP A 226 -14.25 -5.31 -12.95
C TRP A 226 -14.05 -5.99 -11.59
N LEU A 227 -12.81 -6.15 -11.13
CA LEU A 227 -12.49 -6.72 -9.81
C LEU A 227 -13.04 -5.86 -8.66
N THR A 228 -12.99 -4.54 -8.79
CA THR A 228 -13.54 -3.59 -7.80
C THR A 228 -15.05 -3.77 -7.67
N ILE A 229 -15.75 -3.88 -8.80
CA ILE A 229 -17.20 -4.17 -8.84
C ILE A 229 -17.52 -5.51 -8.16
N ARG A 230 -16.65 -6.52 -8.34
CA ARG A 230 -16.77 -7.83 -7.69
C ARG A 230 -16.35 -7.84 -6.22
N GLY A 231 -15.90 -6.71 -5.67
CA GLY A 231 -15.41 -6.62 -4.30
C GLY A 231 -14.06 -7.31 -4.06
N ARG A 232 -13.33 -7.66 -5.13
CA ARG A 232 -11.98 -8.26 -5.11
C ARG A 232 -10.92 -7.17 -5.03
N LEU A 233 -10.92 -6.42 -3.93
CA LEU A 233 -10.19 -5.15 -3.82
C LEU A 233 -8.67 -5.33 -3.77
N GLY A 234 -8.17 -6.42 -3.19
CA GLY A 234 -6.73 -6.70 -3.18
C GLY A 234 -6.22 -6.97 -4.60
N TRP A 235 -6.92 -7.82 -5.34
CA TRP A 235 -6.59 -8.09 -6.74
C TRP A 235 -6.76 -6.88 -7.64
N ALA A 236 -7.83 -6.10 -7.44
CA ALA A 236 -8.02 -4.85 -8.18
C ALA A 236 -6.85 -3.88 -7.96
N SER A 237 -6.35 -3.80 -6.73
CA SER A 237 -5.20 -2.99 -6.33
C SER A 237 -3.92 -3.43 -7.06
N MET A 238 -3.71 -4.74 -7.27
CA MET A 238 -2.60 -5.23 -8.10
C MET A 238 -2.78 -4.85 -9.56
N ALA A 239 -3.99 -5.05 -10.10
CA ALA A 239 -4.27 -4.88 -11.53
C ALA A 239 -4.12 -3.43 -11.99
N ILE A 240 -4.55 -2.46 -11.18
CA ILE A 240 -4.52 -1.03 -11.56
C ILE A 240 -3.10 -0.46 -11.58
N SER A 241 -2.16 -1.08 -10.87
CA SER A 241 -0.85 -0.49 -10.65
C SER A 241 0.06 -0.65 -11.87
N PRO A 242 0.58 0.45 -12.47
CA PRO A 242 1.55 0.38 -13.56
C PRO A 242 2.93 -0.07 -13.08
N TYR A 243 3.15 -0.24 -11.78
CA TYR A 243 4.35 -0.85 -11.21
C TYR A 243 3.99 -1.55 -9.90
N LEU A 244 4.58 -2.71 -9.63
CA LEU A 244 4.32 -3.49 -8.42
C LEU A 244 5.62 -3.70 -7.67
N LEU A 245 5.88 -2.88 -6.65
CA LEU A 245 7.02 -3.08 -5.75
C LEU A 245 6.70 -4.22 -4.76
N PRO A 246 7.70 -4.90 -4.17
CA PRO A 246 7.45 -6.07 -3.33
C PRO A 246 6.47 -5.80 -2.17
N TYR A 247 6.58 -4.65 -1.49
CA TYR A 247 5.68 -4.28 -0.39
C TYR A 247 4.23 -4.06 -0.85
N TYR A 248 3.97 -3.70 -2.11
CA TYR A 248 2.60 -3.53 -2.62
C TYR A 248 1.75 -4.79 -2.52
N VAL A 249 2.36 -5.97 -2.60
CA VAL A 249 1.68 -7.27 -2.50
C VAL A 249 0.90 -7.42 -1.19
N GLU A 250 1.25 -6.66 -0.14
CA GLU A 250 0.48 -6.59 1.11
C GLU A 250 -1.00 -6.26 0.91
N MET A 251 -1.35 -5.46 -0.12
CA MET A 251 -2.75 -5.12 -0.41
C MET A 251 -3.60 -6.32 -0.83
N LEU A 252 -2.99 -7.44 -1.27
CA LEU A 252 -3.72 -8.71 -1.46
C LEU A 252 -4.32 -9.22 -0.15
N GLY A 253 -3.79 -8.79 1.00
CA GLY A 253 -4.34 -9.07 2.33
C GLY A 253 -5.81 -8.65 2.48
N LEU A 254 -6.28 -7.68 1.70
CA LEU A 254 -7.69 -7.26 1.69
C LEU A 254 -8.66 -8.39 1.30
N GLU A 255 -8.20 -9.39 0.53
CA GLU A 255 -9.00 -10.56 0.17
C GLU A 255 -9.37 -11.43 1.38
N LEU A 256 -8.69 -11.25 2.52
CA LEU A 256 -8.92 -11.99 3.76
C LEU A 256 -9.77 -11.22 4.79
N VAL A 257 -10.10 -9.96 4.51
CA VAL A 257 -10.75 -9.06 5.49
C VAL A 257 -12.27 -9.03 5.30
N GLY A 258 -12.75 -9.04 4.06
CA GLY A 258 -14.18 -8.96 3.72
C GLY A 258 -14.90 -7.68 4.21
N PRO A 259 -16.00 -7.25 3.58
CA PRO A 259 -16.82 -6.18 4.13
C PRO A 259 -17.65 -6.72 5.31
N VAL A 260 -17.83 -5.92 6.37
CA VAL A 260 -18.71 -6.31 7.49
C VAL A 260 -20.15 -6.42 6.96
N GLY A 261 -20.78 -7.58 7.17
CA GLY A 261 -22.18 -7.83 6.84
C GLY A 261 -22.42 -8.63 5.56
N TYR A 262 -21.39 -8.96 4.78
CA TYR A 262 -21.49 -10.10 3.87
C TYR A 262 -21.02 -11.32 4.65
N PRO A 263 -21.91 -12.26 5.06
CA PRO A 263 -21.44 -13.58 5.40
C PRO A 263 -20.59 -14.02 4.20
N LEU A 264 -19.32 -14.37 4.45
CA LEU A 264 -18.50 -15.12 3.48
C LEU A 264 -19.45 -16.16 2.96
N SER A 265 -19.88 -16.06 1.69
CA SER A 265 -20.93 -16.93 1.20
C SER A 265 -20.42 -18.33 1.45
N SER A 266 -21.05 -18.98 2.43
CA SER A 266 -20.74 -20.34 2.80
C SER A 266 -21.14 -21.10 1.55
N ALA A 267 -20.13 -21.35 0.73
CA ALA A 267 -20.26 -22.12 -0.47
C ALA A 267 -21.10 -23.35 -0.12
N THR A 268 -22.29 -23.39 -0.71
CA THR A 268 -22.79 -24.65 -1.22
C THR A 268 -23.01 -25.73 -0.16
N SER A 269 -23.82 -25.48 0.89
CA SER A 269 -24.63 -26.58 1.42
C SER A 269 -25.80 -26.81 0.47
N ARG A 270 -25.50 -27.45 -0.67
CA ARG A 270 -26.51 -28.19 -1.43
C ARG A 270 -27.01 -29.30 -0.51
N SER A 271 -27.99 -29.00 0.33
CA SER A 271 -28.91 -30.01 0.86
C SER A 271 -29.96 -30.23 -0.22
N ALA A 272 -29.58 -30.96 -1.26
CA ALA A 272 -30.54 -31.67 -2.08
C ALA A 272 -31.09 -32.81 -1.20
N SER A 273 -32.13 -32.54 -0.44
CA SER A 273 -32.87 -33.57 0.32
C SER A 273 -34.31 -33.12 0.53
N SER A 274 -35.11 -33.24 -0.53
CA SER A 274 -36.54 -33.56 -0.41
C SER A 274 -37.05 -33.98 -1.80
N ILE A 275 -36.69 -35.19 -2.19
CA ILE A 275 -37.59 -36.05 -2.96
C ILE A 275 -38.01 -37.12 -1.96
N GLU A 276 -39.15 -36.90 -1.31
CA GLU A 276 -40.09 -37.93 -0.88
C GLU A 276 -41.50 -37.33 -1.02
#